data_AF-A0A1S7PMY0-F1
#
_entry.id   AF-A0A1S7PMY0-F1
#
_cell.length_a   1.000
_cell.length_b   1.000
_cell.length_c   1.000
_cell.angle_alpha   90.00
_cell.angle_beta   90.00
_cell.angle_gamma   90.00
#
_symmetry.space_group_name_H-M   'P 1'
#
loop_
_entity.id
_entity.type
_entity.pdbx_description
1 polymer ?
#
loop_
_entity_poly.entity_id
_entity_poly.type
_entity_poly.pdbx_seq_one_letter_code
_entity_poly.pdbx_strand_id
1 'polypeptide(L)'
;MNTSGRTERVTACPLPSILGLNREQAAAYIGVSVSLFDEMVADGRMPKPKRANSRNIWDRRSLEKAFARLPGGEDDDNEEWDFA
;
A
#
# COMPACT_ATOMS: atom_id res chain seq x y z
N MET A 1 6.88 50.23 16.08
CA MET A 1 6.40 49.04 15.36
C MET A 1 7.46 48.68 14.32
N ASN A 2 7.99 47.46 14.31
CA ASN A 2 8.57 46.91 13.08
C ASN A 2 8.47 45.39 13.06
N THR A 3 7.91 44.94 11.96
CA THR A 3 7.42 43.62 11.59
C THR A 3 8.52 42.56 11.52
N SER A 4 8.33 41.45 12.23
CA SER A 4 9.16 40.25 12.12
C SER A 4 9.03 39.62 10.73
N GLY A 5 10.12 39.61 9.96
CA GLY A 5 10.27 38.72 8.82
C GLY A 5 10.58 37.31 9.29
N ARG A 6 9.55 36.54 9.67
CA ARG A 6 9.70 35.11 9.94
C ARG A 6 9.87 34.40 8.61
N THR A 7 11.11 34.05 8.28
CA THR A 7 11.41 33.13 7.17
C THR A 7 10.83 31.76 7.52
N GLU A 8 9.67 31.45 6.95
CA GLU A 8 9.06 30.13 7.03
C GLU A 8 10.02 29.13 6.37
N ARG A 9 10.59 28.24 7.18
CA ARG A 9 11.37 27.12 6.66
C ARG A 9 10.39 26.20 5.97
N VAL A 10 10.49 26.12 4.64
CA VAL A 10 9.80 25.11 3.84
C VAL A 10 10.29 23.75 4.34
N THR A 11 9.52 23.12 5.21
CA THR A 11 9.70 21.72 5.56
C THR A 11 9.58 20.94 4.26
N ALA A 12 10.70 20.35 3.83
CA ALA A 12 10.77 19.56 2.62
C ALA A 12 9.58 18.60 2.59
N CYS A 13 8.78 18.66 1.52
CA CYS A 13 7.70 17.72 1.30
C CYS A 13 8.28 16.30 1.47
N PRO A 14 7.76 15.47 2.40
CA PRO A 14 8.26 14.11 2.54
C PRO A 14 8.15 13.42 1.18
N LEU A 15 9.19 12.68 0.80
CA LEU A 15 9.21 11.98 -0.48
C LEU A 15 7.91 11.17 -0.63
N PRO A 16 7.29 11.17 -1.82
CA PRO A 16 6.09 10.39 -2.05
C PRO A 16 6.38 8.93 -1.67
N SER A 17 5.41 8.30 -1.01
CA SER A 17 5.50 6.92 -0.57
C SER A 17 5.97 6.03 -1.73
N ILE A 18 6.94 5.16 -1.45
CA ILE A 18 7.47 4.21 -2.42
C ILE A 18 6.30 3.41 -3.02
N LEU A 19 6.05 3.60 -4.32
CA LEU A 19 4.93 2.95 -5.02
C LEU A 19 5.19 1.46 -5.27
N GLY A 20 6.47 1.11 -5.47
CA GLY A 20 6.91 -0.23 -5.83
C GLY A 20 7.52 -1.01 -4.67
N LEU A 21 6.88 -2.12 -4.31
CA LEU A 21 7.32 -3.06 -3.29
C LEU A 21 8.02 -4.26 -3.95
N ASN A 22 9.11 -4.73 -3.34
CA ASN A 22 9.70 -6.02 -3.69
C ASN A 22 8.85 -7.19 -3.14
N ARG A 23 9.20 -8.42 -3.49
CA ARG A 23 8.46 -9.63 -3.06
C ARG A 23 8.34 -9.74 -1.53
N GLU A 24 9.43 -9.49 -0.82
CA GLU A 24 9.50 -9.60 0.63
C GLU A 24 8.68 -8.49 1.31
N GLN A 25 8.77 -7.28 0.79
CA GLN A 25 7.98 -6.13 1.24
C GLN A 25 6.49 -6.32 0.96
N ALA A 26 6.11 -6.87 -0.20
CA ALA A 26 4.73 -7.16 -0.54
C ALA A 26 4.13 -8.20 0.42
N ALA A 27 4.88 -9.26 0.72
CA ALA A 27 4.47 -10.29 1.68
C ALA A 27 4.35 -9.71 3.10
N ALA A 28 5.35 -8.94 3.56
CA ALA A 28 5.34 -8.28 4.86
C ALA A 28 4.20 -7.24 4.98
N TYR A 29 3.87 -6.55 3.89
CA TYR A 29 2.79 -5.56 3.86
C TYR A 29 1.40 -6.18 4.05
N ILE A 30 1.18 -7.37 3.49
CA ILE A 30 -0.07 -8.14 3.68
C ILE A 30 -0.04 -8.93 5.00
N GLY A 31 1.14 -9.11 5.62
CA GLY A 31 1.30 -9.88 6.85
C GLY A 31 1.40 -11.39 6.63
N VAL A 32 1.84 -11.83 5.46
CA VAL A 32 2.00 -13.24 5.10
C VAL A 32 3.46 -13.60 4.87
N SER A 33 3.78 -14.89 4.96
CA SER A 33 5.10 -15.39 4.56
C SER A 33 5.32 -15.25 3.06
N VAL A 34 6.58 -15.07 2.66
CA VAL A 34 6.98 -14.90 1.26
C VAL A 34 6.55 -16.08 0.37
N SER A 35 6.59 -17.31 0.89
CA SER A 35 6.14 -18.51 0.17
C SER A 35 4.63 -18.52 -0.01
N LEU A 36 3.85 -18.21 1.04
CA LEU A 36 2.39 -18.13 0.96
C LEU A 36 1.94 -17.02 0.00
N PHE A 37 2.65 -15.90 -0.01
CA PHE A 37 2.39 -14.82 -0.96
C PHE A 37 2.58 -15.31 -2.41
N ASP A 38 3.59 -16.12 -2.68
CA ASP A 38 3.81 -16.73 -4.00
C ASP A 38 2.66 -17.64 -4.41
N GLU A 39 2.20 -18.49 -3.48
CA GLU A 39 1.04 -19.36 -3.68
C GLU A 39 -0.24 -18.55 -3.95
N MET A 40 -0.48 -17.46 -3.21
CA MET A 40 -1.63 -16.57 -3.43
C MET A 40 -1.56 -15.84 -4.78
N VAL A 41 -0.36 -15.49 -5.26
CA VAL A 41 -0.16 -14.92 -6.60
C VAL A 41 -0.39 -15.98 -7.68
N ALA A 42 0.01 -17.23 -7.45
CA ALA A 42 -0.21 -18.35 -8.36
C ALA A 42 -1.69 -18.76 -8.44
N ASP A 43 -2.40 -18.76 -7.31
CA ASP A 43 -3.85 -19.02 -7.20
C ASP A 43 -4.70 -17.90 -7.84
N GLY A 44 -4.10 -16.71 -8.04
CA GLY A 44 -4.77 -15.56 -8.65
C GLY A 44 -5.52 -14.67 -7.66
N ARG A 45 -5.35 -14.90 -6.35
CA ARG A 45 -5.86 -14.06 -5.26
C ARG A 45 -5.11 -12.75 -5.12
N MET A 46 -3.81 -12.75 -5.44
CA MET A 46 -2.93 -11.58 -5.38
C MET A 46 -2.53 -11.08 -6.78
N PRO A 47 -2.20 -9.78 -6.93
CA PRO A 47 -1.90 -9.20 -8.22
C PRO A 47 -0.58 -9.76 -8.75
N LYS A 48 -0.54 -10.02 -10.06
CA LYS A 48 0.67 -10.50 -10.73
C LYS A 48 1.79 -9.45 -10.62
N PRO A 49 3.05 -9.87 -10.41
CA PRO A 49 4.18 -8.96 -10.37
C PRO A 49 4.31 -8.17 -11.67
N LYS A 50 4.61 -6.88 -11.55
CA LYS A 50 5.06 -6.07 -12.67
C LYS A 50 6.55 -6.27 -12.86
N ARG A 51 6.96 -6.84 -14.00
CA ARG A 51 8.38 -7.01 -14.33
C ARG A 51 8.96 -5.68 -14.81
N ALA A 52 9.70 -5.00 -13.94
CA ALA A 52 10.54 -3.88 -14.32
C ALA A 52 11.94 -4.44 -14.64
N ASN A 53 12.16 -4.83 -15.90
CA ASN A 53 13.34 -5.54 -16.37
C ASN A 53 13.56 -6.88 -15.63
N SER A 54 14.48 -6.89 -14.67
CA SER A 54 14.90 -8.08 -13.91
C SER A 54 14.27 -8.18 -12.52
N ARG A 55 13.53 -7.15 -12.07
CA ARG A 55 12.91 -7.14 -10.75
C ARG A 55 11.39 -7.25 -10.87
N ASN A 56 10.83 -8.10 -10.03
CA ASN A 56 9.40 -8.19 -9.81
C ASN A 56 9.03 -7.10 -8.79
N ILE A 57 8.23 -6.15 -9.24
CA ILE A 57 7.73 -5.04 -8.43
C ILE A 57 6.22 -5.18 -8.31
N TRP A 58 5.73 -5.09 -7.09
CA TRP A 58 4.31 -5.02 -6.80
C TRP A 58 3.95 -3.59 -6.45
N ASP A 59 2.79 -3.16 -6.93
CA ASP A 59 2.26 -1.85 -6.59
C ASP A 59 1.44 -1.97 -5.30
N ARG A 60 1.72 -1.10 -4.32
CA ARG A 60 1.01 -1.10 -3.03
C ARG A 60 -0.51 -1.01 -3.22
N ARG A 61 -0.97 -0.15 -4.14
CA ARG A 61 -2.40 0.10 -4.37
C ARG A 61 -3.06 -1.09 -5.07
N SER A 62 -2.29 -1.82 -5.88
CA SER A 62 -2.75 -3.08 -6.47
C SER A 62 -2.90 -4.18 -5.42
N LEU A 63 -1.97 -4.26 -4.46
CA LEU A 63 -2.06 -5.20 -3.34
C LEU A 63 -3.28 -4.90 -2.46
N GLU A 64 -3.49 -3.64 -2.11
CA GLU A 64 -4.66 -3.19 -1.34
C GLU A 64 -5.97 -3.53 -2.04
N LYS A 65 -6.09 -3.23 -3.34
CA LYS A 65 -7.29 -3.57 -4.13
C LYS A 65 -7.52 -5.07 -4.25
N ALA A 66 -6.46 -5.87 -4.37
CA ALA A 66 -6.58 -7.32 -4.42
C ALA A 66 -6.99 -7.89 -3.07
N PHE A 67 -6.43 -7.36 -1.97
CA PHE A 67 -6.79 -7.72 -0.61
C PHE A 67 -8.26 -7.41 -0.31
N ALA A 68 -8.73 -6.21 -0.65
CA ALA A 68 -10.14 -5.83 -0.54
C ALA A 68 -11.10 -6.69 -1.38
N ARG A 69 -10.57 -7.42 -2.38
CA ARG A 69 -11.37 -8.32 -3.23
C ARG A 69 -11.31 -9.78 -2.76
N LEU A 70 -10.57 -10.10 -1.71
CA LEU A 70 -10.48 -11.46 -1.19
C LEU A 70 -11.80 -11.83 -0.49
N PRO A 71 -12.46 -12.93 -0.88
CA PRO A 71 -13.66 -13.38 -0.19
C PRO A 71 -13.28 -13.90 1.20
N GLY A 72 -13.81 -13.26 2.25
CA GLY A 72 -13.62 -13.70 3.65
C GLY A 72 -13.36 -12.58 4.66
N GLY A 73 -13.15 -11.35 4.20
CA GLY A 73 -13.34 -10.16 5.03
C GLY A 73 -14.73 -9.63 4.72
N GLU A 74 -15.61 -9.64 5.70
CA GLU A 74 -16.94 -9.04 5.61
C GLU A 74 -16.73 -7.57 5.20
N ASP A 75 -17.23 -7.19 4.01
CA ASP A 75 -17.50 -5.78 3.72
C ASP A 75 -18.60 -5.36 4.71
N ASP A 76 -18.21 -5.04 5.95
CA ASP A 76 -19.06 -4.24 6.82
C ASP A 76 -18.94 -2.79 6.32
N ASP A 77 -19.58 -2.54 5.18
CA ASP A 77 -20.01 -1.21 4.74
C ASP A 77 -21.08 -0.67 5.72
N ASN A 78 -20.84 -0.66 7.04
CA ASN A 78 -21.84 -0.29 8.05
C ASN A 78 -21.30 0.49 9.26
N GLU A 79 -20.18 1.22 9.14
CA GLU A 79 -20.01 2.40 10.00
C GLU A 79 -20.64 3.62 9.30
N GLU A 80 -21.99 3.60 9.28
CA GLU A 80 -22.80 4.81 9.33
C GLU A 80 -22.22 5.68 10.45
N TRP A 81 -21.54 6.75 10.03
CA TRP A 81 -21.01 7.80 10.90
C TRP A 81 -22.16 8.50 11.63
N ASP A 82 -22.64 7.92 12.72
CA ASP A 82 -23.57 8.56 13.65
C ASP A 82 -22.77 9.43 14.62
N PHE A 83 -22.41 10.63 14.15
CA PHE A 83 -21.91 11.69 15.03
C PHE A 83 -23.12 12.32 15.74
N ALA A 84 -23.68 11.60 16.72
CA ALA A 84 -24.68 12.10 17.66
C ALA A 84 -24.04 12.84 18.83
#